data_AF-A0A7C2F603-F1
#
_entry.id   AF-A0A7C2F603-F1
#
_cell.length_a   1.000
_cell.length_b   1.000
_cell.length_c   1.000
_cell.angle_alpha   90.00
_cell.angle_beta   90.00
_cell.angle_gamma   90.00
#
_symmetry.space_group_name_H-M   'P 1'
#
loop_
_entity.id
_entity.type
_entity.pdbx_description
1 polymer ?
#
loop_
_entity_poly.entity_id
_entity_poly.type
_entity_poly.pdbx_seq_one_letter_code
_entity_poly.pdbx_strand_id
1 'polypeptide(L)'
;MNIKRAILKAAILVAVAAFSCAEALARPATKTQVHTGGPCPLVLPQSPVTVAPGQPEIEPGTTKGIVNALCEVTLNLVNCGFKPTSAVLTCDTNGDGVSELIITLKDITLVNANLVRVTLPPFSDQLPGTPFPLTCCGGTVNLVLTRTLRAGDDNVFGDVTQSVTCAVDIGLRAPVVVSVTPSDGSCSIDQNLFIPGSCFIQPDGKPNVTEVFAVDRSNPDNVIQAKRFVILNSNLIDALFEFGEANAGRTFLIFVSGPNGTSRNLTQLPDGAPEDCPTGNEQGVPVTFTCRSQASPPDAPAPVPIAPLVNGCKLNRSASGVFTLTLNGRFFEGTKATVKGVALKKVKLKGFIEQENLFTKAVLKGRVCENLPGIIIATAPNGAASLPFQCNEVCAAN
;
A
#
# COMPACT_ATOMS: atom_id res chain seq x y z
N MET A 1 78.23 -24.50 25.35
CA MET A 1 77.45 -25.60 24.73
C MET A 1 76.06 -25.18 24.22
N ASN A 2 75.84 -23.91 23.85
CA ASN A 2 74.51 -23.40 23.45
C ASN A 2 74.41 -22.83 22.02
N ILE A 3 75.53 -22.58 21.34
CA ILE A 3 75.51 -22.01 19.98
C ILE A 3 75.23 -23.08 18.91
N LYS A 4 75.77 -24.31 19.07
CA LYS A 4 75.54 -25.41 18.12
C LYS A 4 74.07 -25.89 18.08
N ARG A 5 73.33 -25.80 19.20
CA ARG A 5 71.89 -26.14 19.24
C ARG A 5 71.00 -25.04 18.64
N ALA A 6 71.40 -23.78 18.71
CA ALA A 6 70.67 -22.68 18.08
C ALA A 6 70.79 -22.72 16.54
N ILE A 7 71.99 -23.02 16.02
CA ILE A 7 72.22 -23.14 14.58
C ILE A 7 71.47 -24.32 13.97
N LEU A 8 71.42 -25.47 14.66
CA LEU A 8 70.68 -26.64 14.18
C LEU A 8 69.16 -26.40 14.17
N LYS A 9 68.62 -25.69 15.17
CA LYS A 9 67.19 -25.32 15.19
C LYS A 9 66.83 -24.29 14.11
N ALA A 10 67.71 -23.33 13.83
CA ALA A 10 67.51 -22.37 12.75
C ALA A 10 67.55 -23.04 11.37
N ALA A 11 68.46 -23.99 11.14
CA ALA A 11 68.55 -24.73 9.89
C ALA A 11 67.30 -25.61 9.64
N ILE A 12 66.74 -26.23 10.67
CA ILE A 12 65.50 -27.02 10.56
C ILE A 12 64.29 -26.11 10.30
N LEU A 13 64.22 -24.92 10.92
CA LEU A 13 63.11 -23.98 10.70
C LEU A 13 63.12 -23.43 9.25
N VAL A 14 64.30 -23.16 8.69
CA VAL A 14 64.47 -22.73 7.29
C VAL A 14 64.15 -23.86 6.32
N ALA A 15 64.50 -25.12 6.64
CA ALA A 15 64.15 -26.27 5.81
C ALA A 15 62.64 -26.57 5.80
N VAL A 16 61.94 -26.39 6.94
CA VAL A 16 60.48 -26.56 7.02
C VAL A 16 59.75 -25.42 6.30
N ALA A 17 60.24 -24.18 6.39
CA ALA A 17 59.69 -23.05 5.63
C ALA A 17 59.94 -23.15 4.11
N ALA A 18 61.02 -23.81 3.68
CA ALA A 18 61.29 -24.07 2.28
C ALA A 18 60.41 -25.20 1.70
N PHE A 19 59.98 -26.17 2.52
CA PHE A 19 59.07 -27.23 2.08
C PHE A 19 57.60 -26.81 2.01
N SER A 20 57.16 -25.82 2.80
CA SER A 20 55.79 -25.27 2.70
C SER A 20 55.62 -24.20 1.61
N CYS A 21 56.68 -23.84 0.88
CA CYS A 21 56.62 -22.97 -0.29
C CYS A 21 56.60 -23.72 -1.63
N ALA A 22 56.65 -25.06 -1.64
CA ALA A 22 56.67 -25.86 -2.86
C ALA A 22 55.28 -26.32 -3.35
N GLU A 23 54.21 -26.11 -2.57
CA GLU A 23 52.82 -26.38 -2.99
C GLU A 23 52.02 -25.12 -3.37
N ALA A 24 52.65 -23.95 -3.30
CA ALA A 24 52.17 -22.75 -4.01
C ALA A 24 52.69 -22.74 -5.46
N LEU A 25 52.67 -23.89 -6.14
CA LEU A 25 52.52 -23.88 -7.60
C LEU A 25 51.19 -23.19 -7.84
N ALA A 26 51.29 -21.93 -8.28
CA ALA A 26 50.20 -21.10 -8.71
C ALA A 26 49.15 -21.98 -9.37
N ARG A 27 48.03 -22.23 -8.68
CA ARG A 27 46.80 -22.67 -9.34
C ARG A 27 46.64 -21.63 -10.44
N PRO A 28 46.75 -22.01 -11.73
CA PRO A 28 46.57 -21.04 -12.80
C PRO A 28 45.23 -20.37 -12.52
N ALA A 29 45.22 -19.04 -12.46
CA ALA A 29 44.00 -18.26 -12.30
C ALA A 29 42.96 -18.89 -13.24
N THR A 30 41.85 -19.36 -12.67
CA THR A 30 40.78 -20.04 -13.40
C THR A 30 40.46 -19.18 -14.60
N LYS A 31 40.96 -19.56 -15.79
CA LYS A 31 40.63 -18.87 -17.02
C LYS A 31 39.19 -19.27 -17.30
N THR A 32 38.25 -18.46 -16.84
CA THR A 32 36.84 -18.56 -17.23
C THR A 32 36.76 -18.31 -18.73
N GLN A 33 36.98 -19.35 -19.54
CA GLN A 33 36.63 -19.31 -20.95
C GLN A 33 35.11 -19.45 -21.03
N VAL A 34 34.43 -18.31 -21.19
CA VAL A 34 33.01 -18.28 -21.52
C VAL A 34 32.88 -18.70 -22.97
N HIS A 35 32.44 -19.94 -23.20
CA HIS A 35 32.08 -20.36 -24.55
C HIS A 35 30.66 -19.84 -24.85
N THR A 36 30.56 -18.72 -25.56
CA THR A 36 29.31 -18.24 -26.16
C THR A 36 29.12 -18.96 -27.49
N GLY A 37 28.00 -19.66 -27.70
CA GLY A 37 27.76 -20.28 -29.02
C GLY A 37 26.76 -21.43 -29.11
N GLY A 38 26.05 -21.80 -28.04
CA GLY A 38 24.91 -22.72 -28.17
C GLY A 38 23.71 -22.00 -28.82
N PRO A 39 22.88 -22.69 -29.65
CA PRO A 39 21.61 -22.13 -30.08
C PRO A 39 20.73 -21.86 -28.86
N CYS A 40 19.94 -20.79 -28.91
CA CYS A 40 18.98 -20.53 -27.85
C CYS A 40 17.94 -21.65 -27.78
N PRO A 41 17.69 -22.22 -26.58
CA PRO A 41 16.64 -23.21 -26.45
C PRO A 41 15.29 -22.57 -26.73
N LEU A 42 14.39 -23.37 -27.30
CA LEU A 42 12.98 -23.03 -27.31
C LEU A 42 12.46 -23.20 -25.88
N VAL A 43 11.89 -22.12 -25.33
CA VAL A 43 11.34 -22.10 -23.97
C VAL A 43 9.83 -22.21 -24.07
N LEU A 44 9.26 -23.22 -23.43
CA LEU A 44 7.81 -23.47 -23.44
C LEU A 44 7.32 -23.74 -22.02
N PRO A 45 6.29 -23.03 -21.53
CA PRO A 45 5.66 -23.41 -20.27
C PRO A 45 4.96 -24.77 -20.40
N GLN A 46 4.97 -25.55 -19.33
CA GLN A 46 4.18 -26.77 -19.25
C GLN A 46 2.71 -26.38 -19.04
N SER A 47 1.84 -26.76 -19.98
CA SER A 47 0.41 -26.50 -19.87
C SER A 47 -0.30 -27.49 -18.93
N PRO A 48 -1.38 -27.06 -18.24
CA PRO A 48 -1.86 -25.68 -18.16
C PRO A 48 -1.04 -24.82 -17.19
N VAL A 49 -0.95 -23.52 -17.45
CA VAL A 49 -0.47 -22.55 -16.46
C VAL A 49 -1.65 -21.77 -15.95
N THR A 50 -1.84 -21.79 -14.63
CA THR A 50 -2.93 -21.09 -13.97
C THR A 50 -2.67 -19.58 -13.96
N VAL A 51 -3.64 -18.82 -14.48
CA VAL A 51 -3.71 -17.36 -14.38
C VAL A 51 -4.97 -16.95 -13.64
N ALA A 52 -4.95 -15.80 -12.96
CA ALA A 52 -6.14 -15.28 -12.28
C ALA A 52 -7.18 -14.78 -13.31
N PRO A 53 -8.50 -14.85 -13.01
CA PRO A 53 -9.52 -14.20 -13.84
C PRO A 53 -9.20 -12.74 -14.16
N GLY A 54 -9.42 -12.33 -15.42
CA GLY A 54 -9.12 -10.98 -15.90
C GLY A 54 -7.65 -10.72 -16.21
N GLN A 55 -6.77 -11.73 -16.07
CA GLN A 55 -5.40 -11.68 -16.58
C GLN A 55 -5.33 -12.24 -18.01
N PRO A 56 -4.36 -11.81 -18.83
CA PRO A 56 -4.11 -12.40 -20.13
C PRO A 56 -3.78 -13.89 -19.99
N GLU A 57 -4.43 -14.71 -20.80
CA GLU A 57 -4.04 -16.11 -20.95
C GLU A 57 -2.64 -16.21 -21.58
N ILE A 58 -1.98 -17.33 -21.33
CA ILE A 58 -0.69 -17.61 -21.95
C ILE A 58 -0.91 -17.96 -23.42
N GLU A 59 -0.26 -17.23 -24.32
CA GLU A 59 -0.33 -17.50 -25.75
C GLU A 59 0.20 -18.92 -26.04
N PRO A 60 -0.61 -19.81 -26.65
CA PRO A 60 -0.22 -21.20 -26.87
C PRO A 60 1.11 -21.35 -27.60
N GLY A 61 2.00 -22.19 -27.06
CA GLY A 61 3.31 -22.44 -27.66
C GLY A 61 4.33 -21.31 -27.48
N THR A 62 4.07 -20.36 -26.57
CA THR A 62 4.97 -19.25 -26.25
C THR A 62 5.13 -19.08 -24.74
N THR A 63 6.03 -18.19 -24.33
CA THR A 63 6.17 -17.71 -22.95
C THR A 63 5.39 -16.43 -22.67
N LYS A 64 4.68 -15.86 -23.65
CA LYS A 64 3.96 -14.61 -23.44
C LYS A 64 2.79 -14.82 -22.48
N GLY A 65 2.77 -14.01 -21.43
CA GLY A 65 1.77 -14.08 -20.37
C GLY A 65 2.23 -14.86 -19.14
N ILE A 66 3.39 -15.54 -19.16
CA ILE A 66 3.90 -16.26 -17.98
C ILE A 66 4.12 -15.30 -16.80
N VAL A 67 4.39 -14.02 -17.07
CA VAL A 67 4.51 -12.97 -16.04
C VAL A 67 3.26 -12.84 -15.17
N ASN A 68 2.10 -13.26 -15.70
CA ASN A 68 0.81 -13.25 -15.04
C ASN A 68 0.42 -14.61 -14.43
N ALA A 69 1.35 -15.55 -14.29
CA ALA A 69 1.09 -16.82 -13.59
C ALA A 69 0.71 -16.58 -12.12
N LEU A 70 -0.20 -17.43 -11.62
CA LEU A 70 -0.67 -17.44 -10.22
C LEU A 70 0.16 -18.36 -9.31
N CYS A 71 0.92 -19.27 -9.90
CA CYS A 71 1.61 -20.34 -9.21
C CYS A 71 3.01 -20.52 -9.78
N GLU A 72 3.77 -21.48 -9.24
CA GLU A 72 5.02 -21.89 -9.87
C GLU A 72 4.79 -22.40 -11.30
N VAL A 73 5.76 -22.14 -12.18
CA VAL A 73 5.66 -22.48 -13.60
C VAL A 73 6.81 -23.39 -13.98
N THR A 74 6.51 -24.61 -14.42
CA THR A 74 7.51 -25.48 -15.05
C THR A 74 7.73 -25.04 -16.50
N LEU A 75 8.98 -24.82 -16.88
CA LEU A 75 9.40 -24.54 -18.25
C LEU A 75 10.13 -25.76 -18.84
N ASN A 76 9.77 -26.10 -20.07
CA ASN A 76 10.48 -27.01 -20.93
C ASN A 76 11.47 -26.21 -21.78
N LEU A 77 12.77 -26.47 -21.61
CA LEU A 77 13.84 -25.92 -22.41
C LEU A 77 14.25 -26.97 -23.44
N VAL A 78 13.93 -26.70 -24.71
CA VAL A 78 14.17 -27.64 -25.81
C VAL A 78 15.42 -27.22 -26.58
N ASN A 79 16.32 -28.16 -26.84
CA ASN A 79 17.58 -27.97 -27.56
C ASN A 79 18.59 -27.02 -26.89
N CYS A 80 18.79 -27.11 -25.57
CA CYS A 80 19.78 -26.31 -24.83
C CYS A 80 21.24 -26.47 -25.29
N GLY A 81 21.56 -27.48 -26.11
CA GLY A 81 22.91 -27.79 -26.57
C GLY A 81 23.86 -28.32 -25.48
N PHE A 82 23.49 -28.18 -24.21
CA PHE A 82 24.18 -28.76 -23.06
C PHE A 82 23.20 -28.98 -21.89
N LYS A 83 23.65 -29.73 -20.88
CA LYS A 83 22.94 -29.91 -19.60
C LYS A 83 23.29 -28.76 -18.64
N PRO A 84 22.44 -27.75 -18.45
CA PRO A 84 22.72 -26.69 -17.48
C PRO A 84 22.67 -27.24 -16.05
N THR A 85 23.46 -26.64 -15.17
CA THR A 85 23.40 -26.85 -13.71
C THR A 85 22.85 -25.63 -12.98
N SER A 86 22.68 -24.51 -13.68
CA SER A 86 22.04 -23.30 -13.18
C SER A 86 21.26 -22.63 -14.32
N ALA A 87 20.13 -22.03 -13.98
CA ALA A 87 19.26 -21.29 -14.87
C ALA A 87 18.73 -20.08 -14.11
N VAL A 88 18.85 -18.88 -14.70
CA VAL A 88 18.34 -17.64 -14.12
C VAL A 88 17.63 -16.83 -15.18
N LEU A 89 16.52 -16.18 -14.82
CA LEU A 89 15.92 -15.10 -15.60
C LEU A 89 16.42 -13.77 -15.05
N THR A 90 16.73 -12.83 -15.92
CA THR A 90 17.11 -11.48 -15.52
C THR A 90 16.18 -10.46 -16.15
N CYS A 91 15.53 -9.66 -15.31
CA CYS A 91 14.65 -8.57 -15.74
C CYS A 91 15.43 -7.26 -15.74
N ASP A 92 15.25 -6.49 -16.80
CA ASP A 92 15.53 -5.06 -16.84
C ASP A 92 14.28 -4.34 -16.30
N THR A 93 14.46 -3.62 -15.19
CA THR A 93 13.36 -3.04 -14.41
C THR A 93 13.12 -1.57 -14.73
N ASN A 94 14.03 -0.91 -15.44
CA ASN A 94 13.96 0.52 -15.74
C ASN A 94 14.05 0.84 -17.25
N GLY A 95 14.27 -0.18 -18.09
CA GLY A 95 14.35 -0.08 -19.55
C GLY A 95 15.67 0.49 -20.06
N ASP A 96 16.72 0.55 -19.22
CA ASP A 96 18.05 1.07 -19.61
C ASP A 96 18.92 0.01 -20.33
N GLY A 97 18.42 -1.21 -20.48
CA GLY A 97 19.09 -2.34 -21.09
C GLY A 97 19.99 -3.14 -20.14
N VAL A 98 20.04 -2.77 -18.85
CA VAL A 98 20.79 -3.48 -17.81
C VAL A 98 19.81 -4.29 -16.96
N SER A 99 20.10 -5.57 -16.76
CA SER A 99 19.27 -6.36 -15.84
C SER A 99 19.68 -6.09 -14.39
N GLU A 100 18.79 -5.53 -13.58
CA GLU A 100 19.05 -5.31 -12.15
C GLU A 100 18.60 -6.47 -11.28
N LEU A 101 17.77 -7.36 -11.82
CA LEU A 101 17.03 -8.32 -11.02
C LEU A 101 17.20 -9.73 -11.55
N ILE A 102 17.51 -10.66 -10.64
CA ILE A 102 17.81 -12.06 -10.96
C ILE A 102 16.77 -12.94 -10.28
N ILE A 103 16.12 -13.80 -11.06
CA ILE A 103 15.19 -14.83 -10.61
C ILE A 103 15.86 -16.17 -10.86
N THR A 104 16.19 -16.89 -9.79
CA THR A 104 16.83 -18.20 -9.87
C THR A 104 15.79 -19.30 -10.08
N LEU A 105 15.96 -20.11 -11.12
CA LEU A 105 15.10 -21.25 -11.38
C LEU A 105 15.58 -22.47 -10.58
N LYS A 106 14.64 -23.29 -10.13
CA LYS A 106 14.89 -24.52 -9.36
C LYS A 106 14.58 -25.78 -10.18
N ASP A 107 14.79 -26.95 -9.57
CA ASP A 107 14.40 -28.27 -10.09
C ASP A 107 14.88 -28.55 -11.53
N ILE A 108 16.14 -28.15 -11.81
CA ILE A 108 16.76 -28.36 -13.13
C ILE A 108 16.98 -29.86 -13.36
N THR A 109 16.10 -30.44 -14.17
CA THR A 109 16.05 -31.88 -14.44
C THR A 109 16.23 -32.15 -15.92
N LEU A 110 17.18 -33.02 -16.26
CA LEU A 110 17.35 -33.49 -17.63
C LEU A 110 16.35 -34.61 -17.87
N VAL A 111 15.37 -34.37 -18.74
CA VAL A 111 14.37 -35.38 -19.11
C VAL A 111 14.93 -36.31 -20.19
N ASN A 112 15.56 -35.72 -21.20
CA ASN A 112 16.30 -36.44 -22.26
C ASN A 112 17.34 -35.50 -22.90
N ALA A 113 18.07 -35.98 -23.91
CA ALA A 113 19.15 -35.24 -24.56
C ALA A 113 18.75 -33.85 -25.09
N ASN A 114 17.48 -33.64 -25.44
CA ASN A 114 16.98 -32.39 -26.02
C ASN A 114 16.04 -31.62 -25.11
N LEU A 115 15.70 -32.16 -23.93
CA LEU A 115 14.70 -31.56 -23.03
C LEU A 115 15.24 -31.46 -21.62
N VAL A 116 15.33 -30.22 -21.14
CA VAL A 116 15.57 -29.88 -19.74
C VAL A 116 14.30 -29.25 -19.18
N ARG A 117 13.86 -29.71 -18.01
CA ARG A 117 12.81 -29.05 -17.24
C ARG A 117 13.42 -28.22 -16.14
N VAL A 118 12.88 -27.03 -15.96
CA VAL A 118 13.23 -26.10 -14.90
C VAL A 118 11.96 -25.51 -14.33
N THR A 119 11.96 -25.15 -13.06
CA THR A 119 10.79 -24.56 -12.40
C THR A 119 11.09 -23.12 -12.01
N LEU A 120 10.19 -22.22 -12.36
CA LEU A 120 10.13 -20.85 -11.86
C LEU A 120 9.44 -20.88 -10.49
N PRO A 121 10.20 -20.73 -9.37
CA PRO A 121 9.61 -20.70 -8.04
C PRO A 121 8.88 -19.38 -7.81
N PRO A 122 7.95 -19.31 -6.85
CA PRO A 122 7.46 -18.04 -6.32
C PRO A 122 8.64 -17.17 -5.86
N PHE A 123 8.60 -15.87 -6.15
CA PHE A 123 9.78 -14.99 -5.97
C PHE A 123 10.23 -14.89 -4.51
N SER A 124 9.29 -14.85 -3.55
CA SER A 124 9.60 -14.92 -2.12
C SER A 124 8.38 -15.26 -1.27
N ASP A 125 8.61 -15.65 -0.01
CA ASP A 125 7.55 -15.81 1.00
C ASP A 125 6.78 -14.50 1.27
N GLN A 126 7.34 -13.34 0.89
CA GLN A 126 6.72 -12.02 1.02
C GLN A 126 5.86 -11.64 -0.20
N LEU A 127 6.07 -12.30 -1.34
CA LEU A 127 5.26 -12.16 -2.55
C LEU A 127 4.79 -13.55 -3.04
N PRO A 128 4.04 -14.30 -2.23
CA PRO A 128 3.58 -15.61 -2.66
C PRO A 128 2.65 -15.46 -3.87
N GLY A 129 2.79 -16.36 -4.86
CA GLY A 129 1.81 -16.49 -5.95
C GLY A 129 2.20 -15.88 -7.28
N THR A 130 3.43 -15.40 -7.37
CA THR A 130 4.01 -15.06 -8.66
C THR A 130 5.49 -15.41 -8.63
N PRO A 131 6.02 -16.02 -9.70
CA PRO A 131 7.45 -16.15 -9.86
C PRO A 131 8.13 -14.81 -10.18
N PHE A 132 7.35 -13.75 -10.41
CA PHE A 132 7.85 -12.46 -10.86
C PHE A 132 7.74 -11.37 -9.77
N PRO A 133 8.87 -10.79 -9.36
CA PRO A 133 8.90 -9.66 -8.43
C PRO A 133 8.18 -8.43 -9.00
N LEU A 134 7.74 -7.53 -8.13
CA LEU A 134 6.97 -6.34 -8.51
C LEU A 134 7.70 -5.45 -9.52
N THR A 135 9.02 -5.35 -9.43
CA THR A 135 9.84 -4.56 -10.35
C THR A 135 9.95 -5.17 -11.75
N CYS A 136 9.58 -6.45 -11.95
CA CYS A 136 9.55 -7.07 -13.27
C CYS A 136 8.13 -6.98 -13.86
N CYS A 137 7.90 -5.92 -14.63
CA CYS A 137 6.61 -5.62 -15.26
C CYS A 137 6.38 -6.28 -16.62
N GLY A 138 7.28 -7.17 -17.03
CA GLY A 138 7.18 -7.96 -18.24
C GLY A 138 8.09 -7.46 -19.38
N GLY A 139 7.76 -7.88 -20.59
CA GLY A 139 8.55 -7.61 -21.80
C GLY A 139 9.56 -8.72 -22.10
N THR A 140 10.65 -8.34 -22.75
CA THR A 140 11.74 -9.28 -23.07
C THR A 140 12.74 -9.31 -21.93
N VAL A 141 12.99 -10.50 -21.39
CA VAL A 141 13.98 -10.77 -20.34
C VAL A 141 15.08 -11.68 -20.85
N ASN A 142 16.20 -11.77 -20.13
CA ASN A 142 17.28 -12.68 -20.49
C ASN A 142 17.21 -13.96 -19.66
N LEU A 143 17.11 -15.12 -20.31
CA LEU A 143 17.37 -16.42 -19.72
C LEU A 143 18.86 -16.74 -19.85
N VAL A 144 19.54 -16.91 -18.73
CA VAL A 144 20.95 -17.32 -18.68
C VAL A 144 21.03 -18.73 -18.14
N LEU A 145 21.54 -19.65 -18.96
CA LEU A 145 21.79 -21.04 -18.59
C LEU A 145 23.30 -21.24 -18.46
N THR A 146 23.73 -21.86 -17.36
CA THR A 146 25.15 -22.10 -17.11
C THR A 146 25.43 -23.53 -16.67
N ARG A 147 26.62 -24.02 -17.02
CA ARG A 147 27.24 -25.19 -16.38
C ARG A 147 28.72 -24.95 -16.16
N THR A 148 29.25 -25.45 -15.06
CA THR A 148 30.70 -25.49 -14.82
C THR A 148 31.19 -26.93 -14.93
N LEU A 149 32.01 -27.20 -15.93
CA LEU A 149 32.75 -28.45 -16.06
C LEU A 149 33.99 -28.33 -15.17
N ARG A 150 34.06 -29.17 -14.13
CA ARG A 150 35.21 -29.17 -13.22
C ARG A 150 36.39 -29.91 -13.84
N ALA A 151 37.59 -29.61 -13.36
CA ALA A 151 38.77 -30.41 -13.66
C ALA A 151 38.56 -31.88 -13.20
N GLY A 152 38.90 -32.83 -14.06
CA GLY A 152 38.73 -34.27 -13.83
C GLY A 152 39.20 -35.09 -15.04
N ASP A 153 38.97 -36.40 -15.00
CA ASP A 153 39.47 -37.36 -16.01
C ASP A 153 39.05 -36.98 -17.46
N ASP A 154 37.87 -36.38 -17.62
CA ASP A 154 37.32 -35.96 -18.91
C ASP A 154 37.52 -34.46 -19.24
N ASN A 155 38.21 -33.70 -18.38
CA ASN A 155 38.45 -32.26 -18.58
C ASN A 155 39.84 -31.83 -18.08
N VAL A 156 40.81 -31.92 -18.99
CA VAL A 156 42.23 -31.59 -18.75
C VAL A 156 42.51 -30.07 -18.70
N PHE A 157 41.55 -29.23 -19.10
CA PHE A 157 41.76 -27.78 -19.26
C PHE A 157 41.50 -26.97 -17.98
N GLY A 158 41.15 -27.62 -16.88
CA GLY A 158 40.70 -26.95 -15.66
C GLY A 158 39.22 -26.61 -15.69
N ASP A 159 38.74 -25.84 -14.71
CA ASP A 159 37.33 -25.49 -14.63
C ASP A 159 36.90 -24.59 -15.80
N VAL A 160 35.91 -25.02 -16.58
CA VAL A 160 35.35 -24.27 -17.70
C VAL A 160 33.87 -24.03 -17.47
N THR A 161 33.44 -22.78 -17.56
CA THR A 161 32.02 -22.40 -17.46
C THR A 161 31.45 -22.14 -18.85
N GLN A 162 30.48 -22.94 -19.24
CA GLN A 162 29.68 -22.71 -20.44
C GLN A 162 28.43 -21.93 -20.07
N SER A 163 28.10 -20.92 -20.87
CA SER A 163 26.94 -20.05 -20.67
C SER A 163 26.24 -19.80 -22.00
N VAL A 164 24.90 -19.77 -21.97
CA VAL A 164 24.09 -19.25 -23.06
C VAL A 164 23.09 -18.25 -22.49
N THR A 165 22.97 -17.11 -23.16
CA THR A 165 22.02 -16.05 -22.82
C THR A 165 21.02 -15.90 -23.96
N CYS A 166 19.73 -15.93 -23.63
CA CYS A 166 18.66 -15.90 -24.60
C CYS A 166 17.60 -14.89 -24.21
N ALA A 167 17.17 -14.08 -25.18
CA ALA A 167 16.01 -13.23 -25.03
C ALA A 167 14.73 -14.08 -25.01
N VAL A 168 13.89 -13.88 -23.99
CA VAL A 168 12.60 -14.56 -23.81
C VAL A 168 11.54 -13.50 -23.56
N ASP A 169 10.48 -13.49 -24.35
CA ASP A 169 9.33 -12.61 -24.13
C ASP A 169 8.38 -13.26 -23.13
N ILE A 170 8.27 -12.67 -21.93
CA ILE A 170 7.40 -13.18 -20.86
C ILE A 170 6.00 -12.57 -20.89
N GLY A 171 5.73 -11.71 -21.88
CA GLY A 171 4.52 -10.91 -21.99
C GLY A 171 4.53 -9.71 -21.05
N LEU A 172 3.46 -8.93 -21.08
CA LEU A 172 3.28 -7.75 -20.23
C LEU A 172 2.44 -8.08 -19.00
N ARG A 173 2.80 -7.47 -17.87
CA ARG A 173 2.13 -7.72 -16.60
C ARG A 173 0.89 -6.84 -16.44
N ALA A 174 -0.17 -7.40 -15.85
CA ALA A 174 -1.27 -6.59 -15.35
C ALA A 174 -0.80 -5.63 -14.24
N PRO A 175 -1.52 -4.51 -14.00
CA PRO A 175 -1.31 -3.69 -12.82
C PRO A 175 -1.37 -4.51 -11.54
N VAL A 176 -0.49 -4.20 -10.58
CA VAL A 176 -0.46 -4.85 -9.27
C VAL A 176 -0.89 -3.85 -8.22
N VAL A 177 -1.84 -4.24 -7.38
CA VAL A 177 -2.22 -3.44 -6.21
C VAL A 177 -1.59 -4.07 -4.97
N VAL A 178 -0.91 -3.27 -4.16
CA VAL A 178 -0.26 -3.77 -2.94
C VAL A 178 -1.05 -3.38 -1.71
N SER A 179 -1.57 -2.16 -1.69
CA SER A 179 -2.36 -1.65 -0.58
C SER A 179 -3.25 -0.50 -1.02
N VAL A 180 -4.07 -0.01 -0.09
CA VAL A 180 -4.87 1.19 -0.28
C VAL A 180 -4.84 2.02 1.00
N THR A 181 -4.74 3.34 0.87
CA THR A 181 -4.74 4.29 1.99
C THR A 181 -5.65 5.48 1.68
N PRO A 182 -6.60 5.82 2.56
CA PRO A 182 -6.94 5.07 3.78
C PRO A 182 -7.59 3.71 3.44
N SER A 183 -7.54 2.77 4.38
CA SER A 183 -8.22 1.47 4.28
C SER A 183 -9.70 1.53 4.68
N ASP A 184 -10.15 2.67 5.19
CA ASP A 184 -11.53 2.90 5.62
C ASP A 184 -11.89 4.39 5.57
N GLY A 185 -13.17 4.70 5.35
CA GLY A 185 -13.62 6.08 5.23
C GLY A 185 -15.14 6.25 5.23
N SER A 186 -15.59 7.50 5.16
CA SER A 186 -17.01 7.84 5.18
C SER A 186 -17.57 7.86 3.76
N CYS A 187 -18.41 6.87 3.43
CA CYS A 187 -18.96 6.77 2.07
C CYS A 187 -20.08 7.77 1.76
N SER A 188 -20.43 8.64 2.70
CA SER A 188 -21.31 9.80 2.49
C SER A 188 -20.63 10.97 1.76
N ILE A 189 -19.30 10.93 1.60
CA ILE A 189 -18.54 11.94 0.85
C ILE A 189 -17.55 11.24 -0.07
N ASP A 190 -17.14 11.92 -1.14
CA ASP A 190 -16.11 11.41 -2.03
C ASP A 190 -14.80 11.12 -1.25
N GLN A 191 -14.19 9.96 -1.52
CA GLN A 191 -12.97 9.48 -0.88
C GLN A 191 -11.81 9.48 -1.86
N ASN A 192 -10.70 10.13 -1.52
CA ASN A 192 -9.44 9.90 -2.23
C ASN A 192 -8.76 8.67 -1.64
N LEU A 193 -8.40 7.74 -2.51
CA LEU A 193 -7.66 6.55 -2.18
C LEU A 193 -6.30 6.61 -2.87
N PHE A 194 -5.24 6.59 -2.08
CA PHE A 194 -3.88 6.34 -2.55
C PHE A 194 -3.70 4.83 -2.68
N ILE A 195 -3.32 4.37 -3.86
CA ILE A 195 -3.19 2.95 -4.20
C ILE A 195 -1.73 2.68 -4.54
N PRO A 196 -0.90 2.30 -3.55
CA PRO A 196 0.43 1.76 -3.79
C PRO A 196 0.35 0.43 -4.53
N GLY A 197 1.26 0.24 -5.46
CA GLY A 197 1.28 -0.94 -6.30
C GLY A 197 2.52 -1.03 -7.15
N SER A 198 2.40 -1.73 -8.28
CA SER A 198 3.46 -1.78 -9.27
C SER A 198 2.92 -1.99 -10.67
N CYS A 199 3.77 -1.76 -11.66
CA CYS A 199 3.45 -1.91 -13.07
C CYS A 199 2.27 -1.05 -13.53
N PHE A 200 2.11 0.15 -12.97
CA PHE A 200 1.14 1.14 -13.47
C PHE A 200 1.61 1.84 -14.74
N ILE A 201 2.90 1.73 -15.04
CA ILE A 201 3.53 2.17 -16.29
C ILE A 201 4.23 0.94 -16.89
N GLN A 202 4.08 0.76 -18.19
CA GLN A 202 4.68 -0.33 -18.96
C GLN A 202 6.19 -0.12 -19.15
N PRO A 203 6.97 -1.18 -19.47
CA PRO A 203 8.40 -1.05 -19.76
C PRO A 203 8.72 -0.07 -20.90
N ASP A 204 7.79 0.18 -21.83
CA ASP A 204 7.95 1.16 -22.91
C ASP A 204 7.56 2.60 -22.51
N GLY A 205 7.26 2.83 -21.23
CA GLY A 205 6.86 4.12 -20.68
C GLY A 205 5.38 4.48 -20.85
N LYS A 206 4.57 3.64 -21.50
CA LYS A 206 3.13 3.92 -21.66
C LYS A 206 2.33 3.62 -20.39
N PRO A 207 1.19 4.29 -20.15
CA PRO A 207 0.29 3.93 -19.07
C PRO A 207 -0.18 2.48 -19.18
N ASN A 208 -0.14 1.75 -18.06
CA ASN A 208 -0.69 0.41 -17.94
C ASN A 208 -2.04 0.40 -17.22
N VAL A 209 -2.65 1.57 -16.99
CA VAL A 209 -3.89 1.72 -16.23
C VAL A 209 -4.90 2.51 -17.07
N THR A 210 -6.06 1.90 -17.29
CA THR A 210 -7.19 2.51 -17.99
C THR A 210 -8.39 2.69 -17.06
N GLU A 211 -8.46 1.92 -15.97
CA GLU A 211 -9.62 1.91 -15.08
C GLU A 211 -9.19 1.60 -13.63
N VAL A 212 -9.86 2.23 -12.68
CA VAL A 212 -9.71 1.96 -11.24
C VAL A 212 -11.11 1.84 -10.66
N PHE A 213 -11.39 0.71 -10.02
CA PHE A 213 -12.74 0.40 -9.56
C PHE A 213 -12.71 -0.41 -8.27
N ALA A 214 -13.86 -0.42 -7.59
CA ALA A 214 -14.06 -1.07 -6.32
C ALA A 214 -15.21 -2.08 -6.46
N VAL A 215 -15.00 -3.32 -6.05
CA VAL A 215 -16.01 -4.38 -6.11
C VAL A 215 -16.40 -4.78 -4.69
N ASP A 216 -17.70 -4.77 -4.40
CA ASP A 216 -18.21 -5.18 -3.09
C ASP A 216 -17.90 -6.67 -2.83
N ARG A 217 -17.22 -6.94 -1.73
CA ARG A 217 -16.78 -8.29 -1.36
C ARG A 217 -17.94 -9.25 -1.13
N SER A 218 -19.10 -8.74 -0.74
CA SER A 218 -20.31 -9.53 -0.47
C SER A 218 -21.24 -9.65 -1.67
N ASN A 219 -21.08 -8.77 -2.66
CA ASN A 219 -21.91 -8.72 -3.86
C ASN A 219 -21.05 -8.28 -5.08
N PRO A 220 -20.43 -9.23 -5.81
CA PRO A 220 -19.56 -8.92 -6.95
C PRO A 220 -20.20 -8.10 -8.07
N ASP A 221 -21.53 -8.08 -8.17
CA ASP A 221 -22.26 -7.27 -9.16
C ASP A 221 -22.31 -5.78 -8.77
N ASN A 222 -22.03 -5.44 -7.51
CA ASN A 222 -21.94 -4.06 -7.04
C ASN A 222 -20.53 -3.51 -7.26
N VAL A 223 -20.33 -2.91 -8.42
CA VAL A 223 -19.07 -2.29 -8.85
C VAL A 223 -19.20 -0.77 -8.83
N ILE A 224 -18.22 -0.11 -8.21
CA ILE A 224 -18.14 1.35 -8.10
C ILE A 224 -16.90 1.81 -8.85
N GLN A 225 -17.11 2.63 -9.87
CA GLN A 225 -16.05 3.22 -10.67
C GLN A 225 -15.43 4.41 -9.95
N ALA A 226 -14.11 4.56 -10.04
CA ALA A 226 -13.48 5.81 -9.64
C ALA A 226 -13.99 6.94 -10.54
N LYS A 227 -14.41 8.07 -9.95
CA LYS A 227 -14.81 9.29 -10.69
C LYS A 227 -13.66 9.79 -11.57
N ARG A 228 -12.45 9.70 -11.04
CA ARG A 228 -11.20 10.06 -11.71
C ARG A 228 -10.04 9.38 -10.99
N PHE A 229 -8.93 9.21 -11.70
CA PHE A 229 -7.66 8.80 -11.10
C PHE A 229 -6.49 9.46 -11.83
N VAL A 230 -5.36 9.52 -11.15
CA VAL A 230 -4.08 10.02 -11.70
C VAL A 230 -2.99 9.01 -11.36
N ILE A 231 -2.24 8.58 -12.37
CA ILE A 231 -1.02 7.79 -12.17
C ILE A 231 0.07 8.77 -11.77
N LEU A 232 0.49 8.74 -10.51
CA LEU A 232 1.52 9.64 -9.98
C LEU A 232 2.92 9.18 -10.38
N ASN A 233 3.14 7.86 -10.39
CA ASN A 233 4.34 7.20 -10.90
C ASN A 233 4.03 5.71 -11.16
N SER A 234 5.04 4.92 -11.52
CA SER A 234 4.90 3.47 -11.81
C SER A 234 4.35 2.63 -10.66
N ASN A 235 4.35 3.15 -9.43
CA ASN A 235 4.00 2.44 -8.20
C ASN A 235 2.91 3.13 -7.36
N LEU A 236 2.33 4.25 -7.82
CA LEU A 236 1.31 4.97 -7.05
C LEU A 236 0.24 5.60 -7.93
N ILE A 237 -1.02 5.36 -7.55
CA ILE A 237 -2.21 6.01 -8.12
C ILE A 237 -2.92 6.81 -7.02
N ASP A 238 -3.47 7.97 -7.37
CA ASP A 238 -4.47 8.70 -6.58
C ASP A 238 -5.82 8.61 -7.29
N ALA A 239 -6.81 7.98 -6.66
CA ALA A 239 -8.13 7.73 -7.23
C ALA A 239 -9.24 8.29 -6.33
N LEU A 240 -10.15 9.07 -6.93
CA LEU A 240 -11.32 9.61 -6.24
C LEU A 240 -12.53 8.70 -6.48
N PHE A 241 -13.13 8.22 -5.39
CA PHE A 241 -14.32 7.39 -5.41
C PHE A 241 -15.52 8.10 -4.80
N GLU A 242 -16.70 7.93 -5.40
CA GLU A 242 -17.99 8.23 -4.77
C GLU A 242 -18.68 6.92 -4.42
N PHE A 243 -18.47 6.45 -3.19
CA PHE A 243 -19.08 5.19 -2.76
C PHE A 243 -20.58 5.33 -2.48
N GLY A 244 -21.02 6.50 -1.98
CA GLY A 244 -22.41 6.75 -1.63
C GLY A 244 -22.87 6.09 -0.32
N GLU A 245 -23.87 6.69 0.33
CA GLU A 245 -24.37 6.23 1.64
C GLU A 245 -24.99 4.84 1.61
N ALA A 246 -25.53 4.40 0.46
CA ALA A 246 -26.11 3.06 0.30
C ALA A 246 -25.08 1.92 0.49
N ASN A 247 -23.78 2.25 0.40
CA ASN A 247 -22.67 1.33 0.57
C ASN A 247 -22.04 1.38 1.97
N ALA A 248 -22.65 2.12 2.90
CA ALA A 248 -22.33 2.11 4.32
C ALA A 248 -22.25 0.68 4.90
N GLY A 249 -21.18 0.40 5.65
CA GLY A 249 -20.94 -0.88 6.31
C GLY A 249 -20.36 -1.96 5.39
N ARG A 250 -20.16 -1.67 4.10
CA ARG A 250 -19.64 -2.64 3.13
C ARG A 250 -18.12 -2.59 3.01
N THR A 251 -17.54 -3.69 2.58
CA THR A 251 -16.11 -3.79 2.26
C THR A 251 -15.95 -3.99 0.77
N PHE A 252 -15.10 -3.17 0.17
CA PHE A 252 -14.79 -3.23 -1.25
C PHE A 252 -13.38 -3.75 -1.46
N LEU A 253 -13.20 -4.62 -2.43
CA LEU A 253 -11.90 -4.98 -3.00
C LEU A 253 -11.52 -3.91 -4.03
N ILE A 254 -10.30 -3.40 -3.95
CA ILE A 254 -9.81 -2.39 -4.88
C ILE A 254 -9.11 -3.07 -6.05
N PHE A 255 -9.45 -2.63 -7.26
CA PHE A 255 -8.92 -3.13 -8.52
C PHE A 255 -8.39 -2.01 -9.40
N VAL A 256 -7.34 -2.33 -10.15
CA VAL A 256 -6.75 -1.49 -11.18
C VAL A 256 -6.66 -2.33 -12.44
N SER A 257 -7.21 -1.83 -13.54
CA SER A 257 -7.23 -2.53 -14.83
C SER A 257 -6.57 -1.72 -15.92
N GLY A 258 -6.02 -2.43 -16.90
CA GLY A 258 -5.32 -1.89 -18.03
C GLY A 258 -5.34 -2.81 -19.25
N PRO A 259 -4.57 -2.45 -20.30
CA PRO A 259 -4.48 -3.24 -21.53
C PRO A 259 -4.00 -4.68 -21.30
N ASN A 260 -3.24 -4.90 -20.22
CA ASN A 260 -2.62 -6.17 -19.88
C ASN A 260 -3.37 -6.91 -18.75
N GLY A 261 -4.64 -6.58 -18.53
CA GLY A 261 -5.50 -7.23 -17.56
C GLY A 261 -5.77 -6.42 -16.29
N THR A 262 -6.40 -7.07 -15.33
CA THR A 262 -6.86 -6.47 -14.07
C THR A 262 -6.10 -7.03 -12.88
N SER A 263 -5.67 -6.18 -11.94
CA SER A 263 -5.02 -6.58 -10.68
C SER A 263 -5.77 -7.70 -9.96
N ARG A 264 -5.05 -8.52 -9.20
CA ARG A 264 -5.61 -9.73 -8.58
C ARG A 264 -6.19 -9.42 -7.21
N ASN A 265 -7.39 -9.89 -6.91
CA ASN A 265 -7.89 -9.82 -5.54
C ASN A 265 -8.74 -11.06 -5.24
N LEU A 266 -8.13 -12.22 -5.48
CA LEU A 266 -8.82 -13.50 -5.41
C LEU A 266 -9.23 -13.80 -3.98
N THR A 267 -10.51 -14.07 -3.77
CA THR A 267 -11.01 -14.64 -2.50
C THR A 267 -11.08 -16.17 -2.53
N GLN A 268 -11.01 -16.74 -3.73
CA GLN A 268 -10.98 -18.17 -4.02
C GLN A 268 -10.08 -18.41 -5.23
N LEU A 269 -9.42 -19.56 -5.27
CA LEU A 269 -8.63 -19.96 -6.42
C LEU A 269 -9.52 -20.27 -7.62
N PRO A 270 -9.08 -19.99 -8.86
CA PRO A 270 -9.81 -20.39 -10.04
C PRO A 270 -9.83 -21.91 -10.20
N ASP A 271 -10.84 -22.42 -10.89
CA ASP A 271 -10.98 -23.86 -11.14
C ASP A 271 -9.72 -24.42 -11.83
N GLY A 272 -9.20 -25.53 -11.29
CA GLY A 272 -7.99 -26.17 -11.80
C GLY A 272 -6.67 -25.59 -11.28
N ALA A 273 -6.69 -24.55 -10.44
CA ALA A 273 -5.51 -24.09 -9.73
C ALA A 273 -5.04 -25.12 -8.68
N PRO A 274 -3.72 -25.34 -8.53
CA PRO A 274 -3.17 -26.05 -7.38
C PRO A 274 -3.60 -25.44 -6.05
N GLU A 275 -3.89 -26.27 -5.04
CA GLU A 275 -4.42 -25.84 -3.73
C GLU A 275 -3.45 -24.95 -2.94
N ASP A 276 -2.16 -25.01 -3.23
CA ASP A 276 -1.10 -24.24 -2.59
C ASP A 276 -0.86 -22.87 -3.24
N CYS A 277 -1.57 -22.56 -4.33
CA CYS A 277 -1.52 -21.23 -4.90
C CYS A 277 -2.16 -20.23 -3.92
N PRO A 278 -1.58 -19.04 -3.76
CA PRO A 278 -2.11 -18.06 -2.83
C PRO A 278 -3.30 -17.31 -3.42
N THR A 279 -4.12 -16.79 -2.51
CA THR A 279 -5.28 -15.95 -2.81
C THR A 279 -4.94 -14.49 -2.47
N GLY A 280 -5.56 -13.52 -3.15
CA GLY A 280 -5.29 -12.08 -2.99
C GLY A 280 -4.47 -11.45 -4.11
N ASN A 281 -3.79 -10.33 -3.81
CA ASN A 281 -2.77 -9.74 -4.67
C ASN A 281 -1.46 -10.55 -4.57
N GLU A 282 -0.41 -10.06 -5.21
CA GLU A 282 0.96 -10.59 -5.23
C GLU A 282 1.57 -10.84 -3.85
N GLN A 283 1.00 -10.27 -2.78
CA GLN A 283 1.41 -10.49 -1.39
C GLN A 283 0.61 -11.59 -0.68
N GLY A 284 -0.30 -12.27 -1.37
CA GLY A 284 -1.21 -13.24 -0.75
C GLY A 284 -2.25 -12.60 0.18
N VAL A 285 -2.45 -11.28 0.09
CA VAL A 285 -3.37 -10.53 0.96
C VAL A 285 -4.36 -9.75 0.09
N PRO A 286 -5.68 -9.89 0.35
CA PRO A 286 -6.69 -9.06 -0.31
C PRO A 286 -6.57 -7.59 0.08
N VAL A 287 -6.59 -6.70 -0.91
CA VAL A 287 -6.56 -5.24 -0.66
C VAL A 287 -7.98 -4.72 -0.61
N THR A 288 -8.35 -4.12 0.54
CA THR A 288 -9.73 -3.73 0.81
C THR A 288 -9.87 -2.29 1.30
N PHE A 289 -10.99 -1.67 0.94
CA PHE A 289 -11.47 -0.42 1.51
C PHE A 289 -12.79 -0.67 2.23
N THR A 290 -12.91 -0.22 3.47
CA THR A 290 -14.14 -0.35 4.25
C THR A 290 -14.92 0.95 4.23
N CYS A 291 -16.12 0.89 3.66
CA CYS A 291 -17.11 1.92 3.87
C CYS A 291 -17.60 1.82 5.29
N ARG A 292 -17.11 2.70 6.16
CA ARG A 292 -17.72 2.83 7.47
C ARG A 292 -19.15 3.26 7.21
N SER A 293 -20.09 2.48 7.76
CA SER A 293 -21.37 3.10 8.09
C SER A 293 -20.98 4.35 8.84
N GLN A 294 -21.58 5.49 8.48
CA GLN A 294 -21.58 6.59 9.43
C GLN A 294 -21.92 5.92 10.75
N ALA A 295 -21.00 5.95 11.71
CA ALA A 295 -21.46 5.68 13.05
C ALA A 295 -22.62 6.67 13.16
N SER A 296 -23.85 6.16 13.31
CA SER A 296 -24.67 6.80 14.33
C SER A 296 -23.69 6.84 15.48
N PRO A 297 -23.12 8.03 15.78
CA PRO A 297 -21.99 8.09 16.69
C PRO A 297 -22.39 7.26 17.90
N PRO A 298 -21.53 6.36 18.42
CA PRO A 298 -21.94 5.36 19.40
C PRO A 298 -22.44 6.11 20.62
N ASP A 299 -23.75 6.37 20.70
CA ASP A 299 -24.26 7.55 21.41
C ASP A 299 -23.26 8.71 21.37
N ALA A 300 -23.13 9.47 20.26
CA ALA A 300 -22.73 10.86 20.53
C ALA A 300 -23.78 11.35 21.52
N PRO A 301 -23.40 11.82 22.72
CA PRO A 301 -24.34 12.65 23.45
C PRO A 301 -24.72 13.73 22.43
N ALA A 302 -26.01 13.79 22.08
CA ALA A 302 -26.58 14.78 21.15
C ALA A 302 -25.78 16.06 21.30
N PRO A 303 -25.20 16.62 20.22
CA PRO A 303 -24.05 17.54 20.28
C PRO A 303 -24.22 18.40 21.50
N VAL A 304 -23.44 18.15 22.58
CA VAL A 304 -23.78 18.65 23.93
C VAL A 304 -24.24 20.07 23.74
N PRO A 305 -25.55 20.34 23.86
CA PRO A 305 -26.09 21.54 23.25
C PRO A 305 -25.37 22.67 23.96
N ILE A 306 -24.54 23.41 23.21
CA ILE A 306 -23.54 24.27 23.82
C ILE A 306 -24.33 25.27 24.64
N ALA A 307 -24.36 25.05 25.95
CA ALA A 307 -25.19 25.84 26.80
C ALA A 307 -24.66 27.27 26.73
N PRO A 308 -25.55 28.28 26.70
CA PRO A 308 -25.11 29.64 26.94
C PRO A 308 -24.25 29.67 28.21
N LEU A 309 -23.26 30.55 28.22
CA LEU A 309 -22.39 30.73 29.38
C LEU A 309 -22.60 32.16 29.84
N VAL A 310 -22.90 32.34 31.12
CA VAL A 310 -22.98 33.66 31.75
C VAL A 310 -21.78 33.75 32.69
N ASN A 311 -20.82 34.60 32.35
CA ASN A 311 -19.59 34.81 33.13
C ASN A 311 -19.62 36.12 33.91
N GLY A 312 -20.57 37.00 33.61
CA GLY A 312 -20.68 38.28 34.28
C GLY A 312 -22.04 38.92 34.02
N CYS A 313 -22.47 39.72 34.98
CA CYS A 313 -23.61 40.61 34.83
C CYS A 313 -23.18 42.04 35.21
N LYS A 314 -23.78 43.04 34.57
CA LYS A 314 -23.61 44.45 34.92
C LYS A 314 -24.92 45.18 34.72
N LEU A 315 -25.41 45.82 35.78
CA LEU A 315 -26.57 46.68 35.69
C LEU A 315 -26.14 48.06 35.20
N ASN A 316 -26.86 48.59 34.21
CA ASN A 316 -26.63 49.92 33.69
C ASN A 316 -27.93 50.71 33.78
N ARG A 317 -27.86 51.96 34.26
CA ARG A 317 -28.97 52.91 34.24
C ARG A 317 -28.72 53.92 33.13
N SER A 318 -29.65 54.01 32.19
CA SER A 318 -29.62 55.04 31.15
C SER A 318 -29.97 56.41 31.72
N ALA A 319 -29.62 57.49 31.00
CA ALA A 319 -29.96 58.87 31.39
C ALA A 319 -31.47 59.11 31.56
N SER A 320 -32.31 58.32 30.88
CA SER A 320 -33.78 58.34 31.03
C SER A 320 -34.29 57.52 32.23
N GLY A 321 -33.40 57.03 33.09
CA GLY A 321 -33.74 56.28 34.29
C GLY A 321 -34.07 54.80 34.05
N VAL A 322 -34.04 54.31 32.81
CA VAL A 322 -34.32 52.90 32.48
C VAL A 322 -33.12 52.03 32.79
N PHE A 323 -33.35 50.94 33.53
CA PHE A 323 -32.35 49.92 33.84
C PHE A 323 -32.25 48.87 32.74
N THR A 324 -31.01 48.51 32.40
CA THR A 324 -30.68 47.40 31.49
C THR A 324 -29.61 46.53 32.10
N LEU A 325 -29.84 45.22 32.11
CA LEU A 325 -28.86 44.26 32.60
C LEU A 325 -28.07 43.71 31.41
N THR A 326 -26.76 43.91 31.42
CA THR A 326 -25.87 43.35 30.40
C THR A 326 -25.22 42.10 30.95
N LEU A 327 -25.39 40.98 30.24
CA LEU A 327 -24.69 39.74 30.52
C LEU A 327 -23.50 39.61 29.58
N ASN A 328 -22.36 39.18 30.12
CA ASN A 328 -21.16 38.82 29.37
C ASN A 328 -21.00 37.31 29.38
N GLY A 329 -20.61 36.73 28.26
CA GLY A 329 -20.36 35.30 28.13
C GLY A 329 -20.55 34.83 26.70
N ARG A 330 -21.21 33.69 26.49
CA ARG A 330 -21.49 33.14 25.15
C ARG A 330 -22.99 32.91 24.98
N PHE A 331 -23.55 33.42 23.88
CA PHE A 331 -24.99 33.38 23.60
C PHE A 331 -25.23 33.07 22.12
N PHE A 332 -26.38 32.49 21.81
CA PHE A 332 -26.77 32.10 20.45
C PHE A 332 -28.01 32.88 20.01
N GLU A 333 -28.19 33.06 18.71
CA GLU A 333 -29.40 33.69 18.18
C GLU A 333 -30.66 33.03 18.77
N GLY A 334 -31.64 33.82 19.21
CA GLY A 334 -32.86 33.31 19.87
C GLY A 334 -32.72 32.92 21.36
N THR A 335 -31.56 33.18 22.00
CA THR A 335 -31.37 32.97 23.45
C THR A 335 -32.41 33.71 24.29
N LYS A 336 -33.00 33.00 25.25
CA LYS A 336 -33.87 33.55 26.31
C LYS A 336 -33.10 33.63 27.63
N ALA A 337 -33.54 34.48 28.55
CA ALA A 337 -32.94 34.56 29.88
C ALA A 337 -34.01 34.73 30.95
N THR A 338 -33.80 34.07 32.09
CA THR A 338 -34.59 34.24 33.31
C THR A 338 -33.74 34.84 34.43
N VAL A 339 -34.38 35.57 35.33
CA VAL A 339 -33.78 36.03 36.60
C VAL A 339 -34.72 35.61 37.72
N LYS A 340 -34.23 34.82 38.69
CA LYS A 340 -35.07 34.13 39.70
C LYS A 340 -36.25 33.35 39.09
N GLY A 341 -36.03 32.73 37.92
CA GLY A 341 -37.07 31.97 37.21
C GLY A 341 -38.08 32.82 36.45
N VAL A 342 -38.03 34.16 36.54
CA VAL A 342 -38.90 35.05 35.76
C VAL A 342 -38.29 35.32 34.39
N ALA A 343 -39.00 34.94 33.33
CA ALA A 343 -38.59 35.20 31.94
C ALA A 343 -38.64 36.69 31.60
N LEU A 344 -37.58 37.18 30.96
CA LEU A 344 -37.47 38.59 30.57
C LEU A 344 -38.04 38.81 29.17
N LYS A 345 -38.79 39.91 29.02
CA LYS A 345 -39.56 40.21 27.80
C LYS A 345 -38.69 40.48 26.56
N LYS A 346 -37.47 41.00 26.73
CA LYS A 346 -36.59 41.37 25.60
C LYS A 346 -35.13 41.06 25.90
N VAL A 347 -34.55 40.19 25.09
CA VAL A 347 -33.11 39.89 25.04
C VAL A 347 -32.57 40.41 23.71
N LYS A 348 -31.57 41.29 23.75
CA LYS A 348 -30.86 41.76 22.55
C LYS A 348 -29.41 41.28 22.58
N LEU A 349 -29.01 40.53 21.57
CA LEU A 349 -27.64 40.01 21.48
C LEU A 349 -26.72 41.02 20.81
N LYS A 350 -25.45 41.06 21.24
CA LYS A 350 -24.41 41.97 20.73
C LYS A 350 -23.05 41.28 20.71
N GLY A 351 -22.16 41.79 19.86
CA GLY A 351 -20.78 41.31 19.75
C GLY A 351 -20.70 39.93 19.12
N PHE A 352 -21.20 39.82 17.88
CA PHE A 352 -21.17 38.60 17.07
C PHE A 352 -19.73 38.26 16.65
N ILE A 353 -19.35 36.99 16.77
CA ILE A 353 -18.08 36.42 16.33
C ILE A 353 -18.40 35.42 15.23
N GLU A 354 -18.04 35.74 13.99
CA GLU A 354 -18.42 34.98 12.79
C GLU A 354 -17.78 33.58 12.76
N GLN A 355 -16.54 33.46 13.21
CA GLN A 355 -15.78 32.19 13.24
C GLN A 355 -16.38 31.17 14.21
N GLU A 356 -17.07 31.62 15.26
CA GLU A 356 -17.65 30.78 16.31
C GLU A 356 -19.19 30.78 16.29
N ASN A 357 -19.79 31.53 15.36
CA ASN A 357 -21.24 31.72 15.22
C ASN A 357 -21.96 32.03 16.55
N LEU A 358 -21.39 32.93 17.36
CA LEU A 358 -21.93 33.27 18.70
C LEU A 358 -21.87 34.76 19.01
N PHE A 359 -22.62 35.17 20.04
CA PHE A 359 -22.63 36.52 20.58
C PHE A 359 -21.97 36.55 21.96
N THR A 360 -21.17 37.57 22.21
CA THR A 360 -20.44 37.74 23.48
C THR A 360 -21.25 38.44 24.57
N LYS A 361 -22.36 39.09 24.20
CA LYS A 361 -23.19 39.90 25.12
C LYS A 361 -24.68 39.70 24.89
N ALA A 362 -25.42 39.62 25.99
CA ALA A 362 -26.89 39.68 25.99
C ALA A 362 -27.36 40.87 26.82
N VAL A 363 -28.08 41.80 26.19
CA VAL A 363 -28.65 42.99 26.83
C VAL A 363 -30.12 42.75 27.11
N LEU A 364 -30.44 42.71 28.39
CA LEU A 364 -31.76 42.42 28.92
C LEU A 364 -32.48 43.71 29.30
N LYS A 365 -33.73 43.83 28.84
CA LYS A 365 -34.61 44.97 29.17
C LYS A 365 -35.91 44.49 29.82
N GLY A 366 -36.39 45.21 30.82
CA GLY A 366 -37.65 44.92 31.52
C GLY A 366 -37.54 45.10 33.03
N ARG A 367 -38.39 44.40 33.79
CA ARG A 367 -38.43 44.35 35.26
C ARG A 367 -37.23 43.60 35.87
N VAL A 368 -36.02 43.96 35.45
CA VAL A 368 -34.78 43.33 35.93
C VAL A 368 -34.54 43.66 37.41
N CYS A 369 -34.93 44.85 37.86
CA CYS A 369 -34.73 45.29 39.25
C CYS A 369 -35.55 44.53 40.28
N GLU A 370 -36.76 44.09 39.95
CA GLU A 370 -37.63 43.33 40.86
C GLU A 370 -37.04 41.95 41.20
N ASN A 371 -36.10 41.47 40.38
CA ASN A 371 -35.57 40.12 40.46
C ASN A 371 -34.07 40.07 40.82
N LEU A 372 -33.42 41.23 40.94
CA LEU A 372 -32.01 41.37 41.31
C LEU A 372 -31.85 41.81 42.78
N PRO A 373 -30.82 41.35 43.51
CA PRO A 373 -29.83 40.35 43.11
C PRO A 373 -30.47 38.96 42.99
N GLY A 374 -29.98 38.13 42.07
CA GLY A 374 -30.63 36.85 41.78
C GLY A 374 -29.90 35.96 40.78
N ILE A 375 -30.34 34.70 40.74
CA ILE A 375 -29.83 33.67 39.84
C ILE A 375 -30.31 33.94 38.42
N ILE A 376 -29.39 33.90 37.47
CA ILE A 376 -29.61 34.05 36.04
C ILE A 376 -29.41 32.71 35.35
N ILE A 377 -30.36 32.35 34.50
CA ILE A 377 -30.24 31.19 33.61
C ILE A 377 -30.55 31.65 32.19
N ALA A 378 -29.60 31.45 31.28
CA ALA A 378 -29.75 31.72 29.86
C ALA A 378 -30.04 30.40 29.12
N THR A 379 -31.07 30.38 28.29
CA THR A 379 -31.52 29.19 27.57
C THR A 379 -31.38 29.41 26.05
N ALA A 380 -30.61 28.56 25.39
CA ALA A 380 -30.47 28.55 23.93
C ALA A 380 -31.77 28.06 23.25
N PRO A 381 -31.96 28.32 21.94
CA PRO A 381 -33.17 27.89 21.21
C PRO A 381 -33.41 26.38 21.22
N ASN A 382 -32.33 25.60 21.28
CA ASN A 382 -32.35 24.14 21.38
C ASN A 382 -32.71 23.63 22.78
N GLY A 383 -33.02 24.51 23.75
CA GLY A 383 -33.42 24.15 25.11
C GLY A 383 -32.27 24.05 26.12
N ALA A 384 -31.01 24.14 25.70
CA ALA A 384 -29.89 24.08 26.65
C ALA A 384 -29.81 25.32 27.53
N ALA A 385 -29.77 25.11 28.84
CA ALA A 385 -29.65 26.14 29.85
C ALA A 385 -28.21 26.31 30.33
N SER A 386 -27.80 27.55 30.56
CA SER A 386 -26.55 27.88 31.25
C SER A 386 -26.57 27.31 32.67
N LEU A 387 -25.39 27.12 33.25
CA LEU A 387 -25.30 26.97 34.70
C LEU A 387 -25.93 28.20 35.39
N PRO A 388 -26.58 28.02 36.56
CA PRO A 388 -27.06 29.12 37.38
C PRO A 388 -25.94 30.12 37.68
N PHE A 389 -26.09 31.36 37.21
CA PHE A 389 -25.13 32.42 37.48
C PHE A 389 -25.72 33.41 38.49
N GLN A 390 -25.07 33.56 39.64
CA GLN A 390 -25.50 34.51 40.67
C GLN A 390 -25.09 35.93 40.29
N CYS A 391 -26.08 36.80 40.04
CA CYS A 391 -25.85 38.22 39.80
C CYS A 391 -26.12 39.04 41.06
N ASN A 392 -25.07 39.68 41.57
CA ASN A 392 -25.11 40.46 42.82
C ASN A 392 -25.37 41.96 42.62
N GLU A 393 -25.60 42.38 41.38
CA GLU A 393 -26.00 43.76 41.08
C GLU A 393 -27.33 44.08 41.77
N VAL A 394 -27.41 45.26 42.37
CA VAL A 394 -28.62 45.74 43.05
C VAL A 394 -29.06 47.01 42.34
N CYS A 395 -30.35 47.14 42.04
CA CYS A 395 -30.87 48.42 41.60
C CYS A 395 -30.81 49.39 42.77
N ALA A 396 -30.10 50.50 42.59
CA ALA A 396 -30.10 51.57 43.58
C ALA A 396 -31.56 51.92 43.92
N ALA A 397 -31.90 51.87 45.21
CA ALA A 397 -33.16 52.40 45.69
C ALA A 397 -33.24 53.86 45.24
N ASN A 398 -34.36 54.25 44.63
CA ASN A 398 -34.65 55.68 44.49
C ASN A 398 -34.83 56.30 45.86
#